data_AF-A0A7Y3CJ11-F1
#
_entry.id   AF-A0A7Y3CJ11-F1
#
_cell.length_a   1.000
_cell.length_b   1.000
_cell.length_c   1.000
_cell.angle_alpha   90.00
_cell.angle_beta   90.00
_cell.angle_gamma   90.00
#
_symmetry.space_group_name_H-M   'P 1'
#
loop_
_entity.id
_entity.type
_entity.pdbx_description
1 polymer ?
#
loop_
_entity_poly.entity_id
_entity_poly.type
_entity_poly.pdbx_seq_one_letter_code
_entity_poly.pdbx_strand_id
1 'polypeptide(L)'
;MMKPVKFDIKKDLAPIPFDDNVCQLALKMKESGLVWHPHVGCFAWDPNSVITSESPFPNRVYFVLSLPRFVDILGSVGEISEKLVWLPTWHQARLLCQAMDITDDQEALPGSDLRCLPGEDITRIYRRIIDRLEATKS
;
A
#
# COMPACT_ATOMS: atom_id res chain seq x y z
N MET A 1 16.32 11.25 27.16
CA MET A 1 15.85 10.80 25.82
C MET A 1 14.49 11.39 25.56
N MET A 2 14.26 11.95 24.37
CA MET A 2 12.95 12.46 23.96
C MET A 2 12.04 11.29 23.60
N LYS A 3 10.81 11.27 24.10
CA LYS A 3 9.83 10.24 23.73
C LYS A 3 9.35 10.52 22.29
N PRO A 4 9.15 9.50 21.45
CA PRO A 4 8.53 9.68 20.14
C PRO A 4 7.17 10.38 20.30
N VAL A 5 6.93 11.43 19.52
CA VAL A 5 5.61 12.07 19.45
C VAL A 5 4.72 11.16 18.63
N LYS A 6 3.57 10.79 19.21
CA LYS A 6 2.60 9.89 18.57
C LYS A 6 1.65 10.71 17.70
N PHE A 7 1.16 10.09 16.62
CA PHE A 7 0.04 10.63 15.86
C PHE A 7 -1.23 10.66 16.74
N ASP A 8 -1.88 11.81 16.82
CA ASP A 8 -3.16 12.02 17.52
C ASP A 8 -4.28 12.23 16.51
N ILE A 9 -5.12 11.20 16.29
CA ILE A 9 -6.24 11.26 15.33
C ILE A 9 -7.24 12.39 15.58
N LYS A 10 -7.29 12.94 16.81
CA LYS A 10 -8.20 14.04 17.14
C LYS A 10 -7.63 15.42 16.79
N LYS A 11 -6.32 15.52 16.56
CA LYS A 11 -5.62 16.79 16.38
C LYS A 11 -4.84 16.88 15.08
N ASP A 12 -4.29 15.77 14.63
CA ASP A 12 -3.39 15.70 13.50
C ASP A 12 -4.16 15.33 12.23
N LEU A 13 -3.85 16.02 11.13
CA LEU A 13 -4.29 15.59 9.80
C LEU A 13 -3.50 14.34 9.40
N ALA A 14 -4.19 13.33 8.86
CA ALA A 14 -3.55 12.09 8.42
C ALA A 14 -2.45 12.41 7.38
N PRO A 15 -1.18 12.05 7.64
CA PRO A 15 -0.07 12.41 6.75
C PRO A 15 -0.02 11.56 5.48
N ILE A 16 -0.80 10.48 5.42
CA ILE A 16 -0.87 9.51 4.34
C ILE A 16 -2.33 9.12 4.08
N PRO A 17 -2.70 8.75 2.84
CA PRO A 17 -4.09 8.46 2.47
C PRO A 17 -4.54 7.03 2.85
N PHE A 18 -3.82 6.33 3.74
CA PHE A 18 -4.06 4.92 4.08
C PHE A 18 -4.99 4.78 5.29
N ASP A 19 -6.28 5.07 5.06
CA ASP A 19 -7.33 4.75 6.02
C ASP A 19 -7.62 3.24 6.09
N ASP A 20 -8.57 2.84 6.95
CA ASP A 20 -8.94 1.44 7.12
C ASP A 20 -9.40 0.79 5.81
N ASN A 21 -10.17 1.50 4.99
CA ASN A 21 -10.67 0.97 3.73
C ASN A 21 -9.52 0.71 2.75
N VAL A 22 -8.55 1.62 2.65
CA VAL A 22 -7.37 1.42 1.81
C VAL A 22 -6.50 0.26 2.32
N CYS A 23 -6.35 0.12 3.63
CA CYS A 23 -5.65 -1.02 4.23
C CYS A 23 -6.33 -2.36 3.90
N GLN A 24 -7.66 -2.44 4.01
CA GLN A 24 -8.41 -3.66 3.69
C GLN A 24 -8.34 -4.00 2.19
N LEU A 25 -8.43 -3.00 1.31
CA LEU A 25 -8.26 -3.23 -0.13
C LEU A 25 -6.85 -3.73 -0.47
N ALA A 26 -5.82 -3.23 0.21
CA ALA A 26 -4.45 -3.75 0.04
C ALA A 26 -4.28 -5.18 0.51
N LEU A 27 -4.91 -5.55 1.63
CA LEU A 27 -4.94 -6.93 2.08
C LEU A 27 -5.63 -7.82 1.04
N LYS A 28 -6.76 -7.36 0.49
CA LYS A 28 -7.47 -8.07 -0.57
C LYS A 28 -6.60 -8.21 -1.82
N MET A 29 -5.82 -7.21 -2.22
CA MET A 29 -4.84 -7.36 -3.32
C MET A 29 -3.84 -8.48 -3.04
N LYS A 30 -3.28 -8.53 -1.83
CA LYS A 30 -2.35 -9.59 -1.40
C LYS A 30 -3.01 -10.97 -1.44
N GLU A 31 -4.22 -11.11 -0.89
CA GLU A 31 -5.00 -12.35 -0.94
C GLU A 31 -5.36 -12.75 -2.38
N SER A 32 -5.61 -11.77 -3.24
CA SER A 32 -5.82 -11.94 -4.67
C SER A 32 -4.53 -12.27 -5.43
N GLY A 33 -3.38 -12.39 -4.76
CA GLY A 33 -2.13 -12.90 -5.33
C GLY A 33 -1.15 -11.83 -5.78
N LEU A 34 -1.35 -10.56 -5.37
CA LEU A 34 -0.34 -9.52 -5.59
C LEU A 34 0.94 -9.89 -4.85
N VAL A 35 1.99 -10.20 -5.60
CA VAL A 35 3.30 -10.49 -5.03
C VAL A 35 3.98 -9.19 -4.66
N TRP A 36 4.35 -9.05 -3.39
CA TRP A 36 5.17 -7.95 -2.90
C TRP A 36 6.55 -8.46 -2.53
N HIS A 37 7.57 -7.77 -3.04
CA HIS A 37 8.96 -7.95 -2.60
C HIS A 37 9.34 -6.77 -1.71
N PRO A 38 9.45 -6.95 -0.37
CA PRO A 38 9.74 -5.86 0.55
C PRO A 38 11.03 -5.12 0.18
N HIS A 39 10.95 -3.80 0.06
CA HIS A 39 12.08 -2.92 -0.23
C HIS A 39 11.94 -1.56 0.47
N VAL A 40 13.05 -0.82 0.53
CA VAL A 40 13.07 0.52 1.14
C VAL A 40 12.19 1.48 0.34
N GLY A 41 11.48 2.37 1.04
CA GLY A 41 10.56 3.33 0.42
C GLY A 41 9.12 2.84 0.24
N CYS A 42 8.79 1.61 0.68
CA CYS A 42 7.40 1.15 0.74
C CYS A 42 6.70 1.58 2.03
N PHE A 43 5.37 1.72 1.96
CA PHE A 43 4.53 1.64 3.14
C PHE A 43 4.06 0.20 3.36
N ALA A 44 4.07 -0.25 4.61
CA ALA A 44 3.68 -1.59 5.00
C ALA A 44 2.70 -1.51 6.18
N TRP A 45 1.54 -2.13 6.05
CA TRP A 45 0.56 -2.24 7.11
C TRP A 45 0.79 -3.51 7.94
N ASP A 46 0.71 -3.37 9.26
CA ASP A 46 0.78 -4.46 10.24
C ASP A 46 -0.61 -4.76 10.83
N PRO A 47 -1.43 -5.60 10.16
CA PRO A 47 -2.80 -5.88 10.59
C PRO A 47 -2.86 -6.65 11.92
N ASN A 48 -1.84 -7.46 12.20
CA ASN A 48 -1.81 -8.40 13.34
C ASN A 48 -1.00 -7.88 14.53
N SER A 49 -0.55 -6.63 14.47
CA SER A 49 0.26 -6.00 15.52
C SER A 49 1.54 -6.77 15.88
N VAL A 50 2.19 -7.39 14.89
CA VAL A 50 3.43 -8.16 15.11
C VAL A 50 4.63 -7.27 15.43
N ILE A 51 4.61 -6.01 15.00
CA ILE A 51 5.66 -5.03 15.33
C ILE A 51 5.33 -4.39 16.67
N THR A 52 6.09 -4.67 17.72
CA THR A 52 5.78 -4.13 19.06
C THR A 52 5.96 -2.61 19.19
N SER A 53 6.87 -2.03 18.40
CA SER A 53 7.09 -0.59 18.35
C SER A 53 5.86 0.12 17.80
N GLU A 54 5.52 1.29 18.33
CA GLU A 54 4.41 2.07 17.80
C GLU A 54 4.73 2.67 16.43
N SER A 55 3.70 2.78 15.60
CA SER A 55 3.79 3.44 14.31
C SER A 55 3.68 4.97 14.46
N PRO A 56 4.47 5.74 13.69
CA PRO A 56 4.30 7.19 13.56
C PRO A 56 3.09 7.58 12.69
N PHE A 57 2.44 6.60 12.05
CA PHE A 57 1.29 6.77 11.17
C PHE A 57 0.02 6.15 11.79
N PRO A 58 -1.17 6.57 11.34
CA PRO A 58 -2.41 5.88 11.68
C PRO A 58 -2.35 4.39 11.32
N ASN A 59 -3.25 3.61 11.93
CA ASN A 59 -3.56 2.23 11.53
C ASN A 59 -2.38 1.27 11.54
N ARG A 60 -1.31 1.56 12.29
CA ARG A 60 -0.10 0.71 12.35
C ARG A 60 0.56 0.52 10.98
N VAL A 61 0.54 1.58 10.17
CA VAL A 61 1.28 1.64 8.91
C VAL A 61 2.72 2.03 9.19
N TYR A 62 3.71 1.41 8.55
CA TYR A 62 5.11 1.76 8.71
C TYR A 62 5.70 2.14 7.37
N PHE A 63 6.63 3.09 7.37
CA PHE A 63 7.46 3.37 6.21
C PHE A 63 8.77 2.59 6.33
N VAL A 64 9.09 1.78 5.32
CA VAL A 64 10.27 0.92 5.32
C VAL A 64 11.51 1.77 5.01
N LEU A 65 12.14 2.32 6.06
CA LEU A 65 13.39 3.08 5.96
C LEU A 65 14.63 2.19 5.89
N SER A 66 14.57 1.02 6.53
CA SER A 66 15.68 0.08 6.62
C SER A 66 15.13 -1.34 6.64
N LEU A 67 15.31 -2.07 5.54
CA LEU A 67 14.91 -3.47 5.46
C LEU A 67 15.63 -4.34 6.50
N PRO A 68 16.94 -4.18 6.79
CA PRO A 68 17.61 -4.91 7.86
C PRO A 68 16.90 -4.78 9.21
N ARG A 69 16.42 -3.59 9.58
CA ARG A 69 15.72 -3.38 10.84
C ARG A 69 14.39 -4.15 10.91
N PHE A 70 13.68 -4.28 9.79
CA PHE A 70 12.48 -5.09 9.73
C PHE A 70 12.80 -6.58 9.79
N VAL A 71 13.92 -7.01 9.19
CA VAL A 71 14.42 -8.39 9.30
C VAL A 71 14.82 -8.72 10.74
N ASP A 72 15.45 -7.80 11.47
CA ASP A 72 15.77 -8.00 12.90
C ASP A 72 14.52 -8.21 13.76
N ILE A 73 13.38 -7.61 13.36
CA ILE A 73 12.11 -7.72 14.08
C ILE A 73 11.32 -8.96 13.66
N LEU A 74 11.27 -9.26 12.36
CA LEU A 74 10.36 -10.27 11.78
C LEU A 74 11.06 -11.56 11.35
N GLY A 75 12.39 -11.58 11.31
CA GLY A 75 13.25 -12.75 11.07
C GLY A 75 13.77 -12.88 9.64
N SER A 76 12.98 -12.55 8.62
CA SER A 76 13.42 -12.63 7.22
C SER A 76 12.60 -11.74 6.28
N VAL A 77 13.06 -11.56 5.04
CA VAL A 77 12.29 -10.85 4.01
C VAL A 77 10.99 -11.58 3.66
N GLY A 78 11.00 -12.92 3.68
CA GLY A 78 9.80 -13.74 3.49
C GLY A 78 8.76 -13.48 4.57
N GLU A 79 9.19 -13.45 5.83
CA GLU A 79 8.35 -13.16 7.00
C GLU A 79 7.75 -11.74 6.94
N ILE A 80 8.49 -10.76 6.40
CA ILE A 80 7.96 -9.41 6.16
C ILE A 80 6.81 -9.46 5.15
N SER A 81 7.01 -10.13 4.01
CA SER A 81 5.97 -10.25 2.98
C SER A 81 4.76 -11.05 3.47
N GLU A 82 4.98 -12.05 4.33
CA GLU A 82 3.92 -12.90 4.88
C GLU A 82 3.11 -12.16 5.94
N LYS A 83 3.75 -11.47 6.88
CA LYS A 83 3.08 -10.84 8.03
C LYS A 83 2.56 -9.44 7.74
N LEU A 84 3.21 -8.69 6.86
CA LEU A 84 2.82 -7.32 6.53
C LEU A 84 2.11 -7.26 5.18
N VAL A 85 1.37 -6.19 4.97
CA VAL A 85 0.65 -5.90 3.73
C VAL A 85 1.27 -4.67 3.08
N TRP A 86 1.65 -4.78 1.81
CA TRP A 86 2.14 -3.62 1.07
C TRP A 86 1.01 -2.61 0.84
N LEU A 87 1.29 -1.33 1.10
CA LEU A 87 0.43 -0.21 0.73
C LEU A 87 1.11 0.59 -0.38
N PRO A 88 0.88 0.25 -1.67
CA PRO A 88 1.34 1.06 -2.79
C PRO A 88 0.85 2.51 -2.66
N THR A 89 1.74 3.49 -2.80
CA THR A 89 1.28 4.87 -3.03
C THR A 89 0.48 4.97 -4.32
N TRP A 90 -0.28 6.05 -4.53
CA TRP A 90 -0.99 6.29 -5.80
C TRP A 90 -0.07 6.12 -7.01
N HIS A 91 1.16 6.64 -6.94
CA HIS A 91 2.14 6.49 -8.03
C HIS A 91 2.53 5.02 -8.25
N GLN A 92 2.82 4.27 -7.19
CA GLN A 92 3.16 2.84 -7.29
C GLN A 92 1.98 2.00 -7.80
N ALA A 93 0.76 2.30 -7.35
CA ALA A 93 -0.45 1.62 -7.80
C ALA A 93 -0.70 1.83 -9.31
N ARG A 94 -0.41 3.03 -9.83
CA ARG A 94 -0.48 3.29 -11.28
C ARG A 94 0.59 2.54 -12.07
N LEU A 95 1.82 2.48 -11.56
CA LEU A 95 2.88 1.67 -12.18
C LEU A 95 2.49 0.18 -12.20
N LEU A 96 1.83 -0.32 -11.15
CA LEU A 96 1.29 -1.68 -11.13
C LEU A 96 0.22 -1.87 -12.21
N CYS A 97 -0.74 -0.96 -12.36
CA CYS A 97 -1.74 -1.06 -13.43
C CYS A 97 -1.10 -1.11 -14.81
N GLN A 98 -0.09 -0.28 -15.07
CA GLN A 98 0.66 -0.27 -16.33
C GLN A 98 1.40 -1.60 -16.55
N ALA A 99 2.02 -2.16 -15.51
CA ALA A 99 2.73 -3.43 -15.60
C ALA A 99 1.80 -4.65 -15.80
N MET A 100 0.51 -4.51 -15.47
CA MET A 100 -0.50 -5.57 -15.56
C MET A 100 -1.42 -5.44 -16.81
N ASP A 101 -1.10 -4.52 -17.71
CA ASP A 101 -1.92 -4.15 -18.87
C ASP A 101 -3.39 -3.88 -18.49
N ILE A 102 -3.61 -3.25 -17.32
CA ILE A 102 -4.94 -2.78 -16.93
C ILE A 102 -5.20 -1.50 -17.71
N THR A 103 -5.93 -1.63 -18.80
CA THR A 103 -6.41 -0.49 -19.59
C THR A 103 -7.30 0.37 -18.71
N ASP A 104 -7.04 1.67 -18.70
CA ASP A 104 -7.99 2.61 -18.12
C ASP A 104 -9.19 2.63 -19.07
N ASP A 105 -10.28 1.94 -18.72
CA ASP A 105 -11.56 1.97 -19.45
C ASP A 105 -12.24 3.34 -19.27
N GLN A 106 -11.54 4.37 -19.71
CA GLN A 106 -12.09 5.62 -20.16
C GLN A 106 -11.55 5.71 -21.58
N GLU A 107 -12.42 5.43 -22.56
CA GLU A 107 -12.15 5.68 -23.97
C GLU A 107 -11.31 6.95 -24.09
N ALA A 108 -10.07 6.77 -24.55
CA ALA A 108 -9.17 7.86 -24.85
C ALA A 108 -9.83 8.70 -25.94
N LEU A 109 -10.55 9.75 -25.54
CA LEU A 109 -10.85 10.87 -26.40
C LEU A 109 -9.52 11.30 -27.03
N PRO A 110 -9.40 11.37 -28.36
CA PRO A 110 -8.16 11.72 -29.01
C PRO A 110 -7.80 13.16 -28.59
N GLY A 111 -6.81 13.29 -27.71
CA GLY A 111 -6.41 14.56 -27.10
C GLY A 111 -6.33 14.54 -25.57
N SER A 112 -6.79 13.48 -24.88
CA SER A 112 -6.48 13.32 -23.46
C SER A 112 -5.07 12.74 -23.32
N ASP A 113 -4.14 13.60 -22.93
CA ASP A 113 -2.91 13.15 -22.32
C ASP A 113 -3.30 12.21 -21.18
N LEU A 114 -2.97 10.91 -21.29
CA LEU A 114 -3.08 9.86 -20.25
C LEU A 114 -2.31 10.20 -18.95
N ARG A 115 -1.90 11.45 -18.79
CA ARG A 115 -1.09 11.98 -17.71
C ARG A 115 -2.05 12.61 -16.70
N CYS A 116 -2.22 11.90 -15.59
CA CYS A 116 -2.77 12.48 -14.36
C CYS A 116 -4.24 12.91 -14.48
N LEU A 117 -5.21 11.99 -14.26
CA LEU A 117 -6.51 12.44 -13.76
C LEU A 117 -6.27 12.99 -12.34
N PRO A 118 -6.32 14.31 -12.12
CA PRO A 118 -6.16 14.88 -10.80
C PRO A 118 -7.42 14.49 -10.02
N GLY A 119 -7.27 13.65 -8.99
CA GLY A 119 -8.39 13.20 -8.17
C GLY A 119 -8.83 11.75 -8.39
N GLU A 120 -8.04 10.92 -9.08
CA GLU A 120 -8.26 9.48 -9.01
C GLU A 120 -7.99 8.95 -7.59
N ASP A 121 -9.05 8.46 -6.96
CA ASP A 121 -9.02 7.86 -5.63
C ASP A 121 -8.20 6.56 -5.63
N ILE A 122 -7.26 6.43 -4.69
CA ILE A 122 -6.42 5.24 -4.52
C ILE A 122 -7.25 3.95 -4.36
N THR A 123 -8.43 4.04 -3.75
CA THR A 123 -9.34 2.91 -3.56
C THR A 123 -9.85 2.36 -4.90
N ARG A 124 -10.09 3.25 -5.88
CA ARG A 124 -10.52 2.86 -7.23
C ARG A 124 -9.42 2.10 -7.96
N ILE A 125 -8.17 2.55 -7.84
CA ILE A 125 -7.02 1.88 -8.44
C ILE A 125 -6.85 0.49 -7.83
N TYR A 126 -6.93 0.37 -6.50
CA TYR A 126 -6.79 -0.92 -5.82
C TYR A 126 -7.88 -1.91 -6.24
N ARG A 127 -9.14 -1.48 -6.38
CA ARG A 127 -10.22 -2.35 -6.87
C ARG A 127 -9.93 -2.91 -8.26
N ARG A 128 -9.48 -2.08 -9.19
CA ARG A 128 -9.10 -2.53 -10.54
C ARG A 128 -7.97 -3.58 -10.51
N ILE A 129 -6.97 -3.38 -9.64
CA ILE A 129 -5.90 -4.36 -9.44
C ILE A 129 -6.47 -5.69 -8.91
N ILE A 130 -7.38 -5.63 -7.92
CA ILE A 130 -8.06 -6.83 -7.39
C ILE A 130 -8.82 -7.55 -8.50
N ASP A 131 -9.65 -6.85 -9.27
CA ASP A 131 -10.46 -7.44 -10.34
C ASP A 131 -9.56 -8.15 -11.37
N ARG A 132 -8.44 -7.53 -11.75
CA ARG A 132 -7.48 -8.13 -12.68
C ARG A 132 -6.80 -9.38 -12.11
N LEU A 133 -6.39 -9.33 -10.84
CA LEU A 133 -5.77 -10.45 -10.15
C LEU A 133 -6.74 -11.64 -10.02
N GLU A 134 -8.00 -11.38 -9.68
CA GLU A 134 -9.04 -12.41 -9.57
C GLU A 134 -9.41 -13.00 -10.95
N ALA A 135 -9.44 -12.19 -12.00
CA ALA A 135 -9.64 -12.68 -13.37
C ALA A 135 -8.48 -13.56 -13.88
N THR A 136 -7.26 -13.36 -13.37
CA THR A 136 -6.09 -14.17 -13.75
C THR A 136 -6.02 -15.50 -12.97
N LYS A 137 -6.76 -15.62 -11.86
CA LYS A 137 -6.86 -16.85 -11.07
C LYS A 137 -7.92 -17.84 -11.57
N SER A 138 -8.86 -17.38 -12.39
CA SER A 138 -9.97 -18.17 -12.96
C SER A 138 -9.55 -18.84 -14.26
#